data_AF-A0A8T3NK14-F1
#
_entry.id   AF-A0A8T3NK14-F1
#
_cell.length_a   1.000
_cell.length_b   1.000
_cell.length_c   1.000
_cell.angle_alpha   90.00
_cell.angle_beta   90.00
_cell.angle_gamma   90.00
#
_symmetry.space_group_name_H-M   'P 1'
#
loop_
_entity.id
_entity.type
_entity.pdbx_description
1 polymer ?
#
loop_
_entity_poly.entity_id
_entity_poly.type
_entity_poly.pdbx_seq_one_letter_code
_entity_poly.pdbx_strand_id
1 'polypeptide(L)'
;MSERVMAGEPGTVDFLYLLDRLEEALAAGSRVPLTVRTLVDEQECLDIIDQMRVALPEEVKYARRVLAERELLLNQAREEAERVVRNAELRAARMVEEHVLVRTAQARAIEIEDKAEQAGEEIRAEAERYARRVLGRVSERLDQALGTVKSGLRELDLGDLPRG
;
A
#
# COMPACT_ATOMS: atom_id res chain seq x y z
N MET A 1 6.92 -0.27 26.83
CA MET A 1 5.71 -0.97 27.29
C MET A 1 6.03 -2.46 27.48
N SER A 2 6.89 -2.76 28.44
CA SER A 2 7.24 -4.12 28.84
C SER A 2 7.34 -4.14 30.35
N GLU A 3 6.27 -4.55 31.01
CA GLU A 3 6.30 -5.18 32.33
C GLU A 3 4.89 -5.66 32.67
N ARG A 4 4.59 -6.87 32.22
CA ARG A 4 3.62 -7.73 32.89
C ARG A 4 4.37 -9.01 33.22
N VAL A 5 5.23 -8.88 34.23
CA VAL A 5 5.59 -10.01 35.08
C VAL A 5 4.26 -10.48 35.67
N MET A 6 3.82 -11.66 35.23
CA MET A 6 2.72 -12.38 35.87
C MET A 6 3.17 -12.64 37.32
N ALA A 7 2.73 -11.78 38.23
CA ALA A 7 2.71 -12.10 39.64
C ALA A 7 1.94 -13.41 39.78
N GLY A 8 2.59 -14.45 40.29
CA GLY A 8 1.92 -15.69 40.65
C GLY A 8 0.71 -15.35 41.52
N GLU A 9 -0.42 -15.97 41.21
CA GLU A 9 -1.64 -15.77 42.00
C GLU A 9 -1.33 -16.11 43.48
N PRO A 10 -1.60 -15.20 44.43
CA PRO A 10 -1.41 -15.48 45.84
C PRO A 10 -2.56 -16.40 46.30
N GLY A 11 -2.33 -17.70 46.35
CA GLY A 11 -3.29 -18.62 46.98
C GLY A 11 -3.18 -20.11 46.64
N THR A 12 -2.43 -20.51 45.62
CA THR A 12 -2.21 -21.94 45.33
C THR A 12 -0.91 -22.40 45.98
N VAL A 13 -1.01 -23.34 46.92
CA VAL A 13 0.16 -24.05 47.40
C VAL A 13 0.74 -24.81 46.21
N ASP A 14 1.95 -24.44 45.79
CA ASP A 14 2.60 -25.01 44.60
C ASP A 14 2.74 -26.53 44.78
N PHE A 15 2.30 -27.29 43.77
CA PHE A 15 2.45 -28.74 43.76
C PHE A 15 3.90 -29.17 43.98
N LEU A 16 4.87 -28.41 43.44
CA LEU A 16 6.30 -28.68 43.63
C LEU A 16 6.71 -28.48 45.09
N TYR A 17 6.21 -27.42 45.74
CA TYR A 17 6.46 -27.19 47.16
C TYR A 17 5.89 -28.31 48.03
N LEU A 18 4.71 -28.83 47.70
CA LEU A 18 4.13 -29.98 48.42
C LEU A 18 4.90 -31.27 48.17
N LEU A 19 5.41 -31.47 46.94
CA LEU A 19 6.26 -32.61 46.61
C LEU A 19 7.57 -32.57 47.41
N ASP A 20 8.23 -31.41 47.45
CA ASP A 20 9.46 -31.20 48.23
C ASP A 20 9.21 -31.45 49.72
N ARG A 21 8.10 -30.94 50.27
CA ARG A 21 7.72 -31.16 51.67
C ARG A 21 7.44 -32.63 51.97
N LEU A 22 6.82 -33.37 51.04
CA LEU A 22 6.62 -34.81 51.18
C LEU A 22 7.96 -35.55 51.16
N GLU A 23 8.88 -35.15 50.29
CA GLU A 23 10.22 -35.72 50.22
C GLU A 23 11.00 -35.50 51.53
N GLU A 24 10.92 -34.30 52.09
CA GLU A 24 11.50 -33.97 53.39
C GLU A 24 10.90 -34.81 54.53
N ALA A 25 9.58 -34.95 54.59
CA ALA A 25 8.89 -35.77 55.59
C ALA A 25 9.30 -37.25 55.51
N LEU A 26 9.47 -37.78 54.29
CA LEU A 26 9.96 -39.13 54.07
C LEU A 26 11.45 -39.29 54.45
N ALA A 27 12.28 -38.28 54.19
CA ALA A 27 13.70 -38.27 54.51
C ALA A 27 13.98 -38.15 56.02
N ALA A 28 13.12 -37.46 56.75
CA ALA A 28 13.21 -37.30 58.21
C ALA A 28 12.89 -38.59 58.98
N GLY A 29 12.27 -39.58 58.32
CA GLY A 29 11.89 -40.84 58.94
C GLY A 29 13.07 -41.70 59.40
N SER A 30 12.88 -42.45 60.49
CA SER A 30 13.92 -43.29 61.08
C SER A 30 13.98 -44.66 60.40
N ARG A 31 15.17 -45.09 59.96
CA ARG A 31 15.34 -46.43 59.38
C ARG A 31 15.20 -47.52 60.44
N VAL A 32 14.44 -48.56 60.12
CA VAL A 32 14.27 -49.70 61.02
C VAL A 32 15.41 -50.70 60.80
N PRO A 33 16.21 -51.05 61.83
CA PRO A 33 17.35 -51.95 61.71
C PRO A 33 16.98 -53.30 61.08
N LEU A 34 17.89 -53.87 60.28
CA LEU A 34 17.69 -55.15 59.58
C LEU A 34 16.53 -55.16 58.56
N THR A 35 15.97 -53.99 58.21
CA THR A 35 14.93 -53.87 57.16
C THR A 35 15.25 -52.73 56.20
N VAL A 36 14.57 -52.72 55.05
CA VAL A 36 14.60 -51.60 54.07
C VAL A 36 13.52 -50.55 54.35
N ARG A 37 12.83 -50.61 55.50
CA ARG A 37 11.67 -49.77 55.80
C ARG A 37 12.09 -48.54 56.61
N THR A 38 11.45 -47.42 56.31
CA THR A 38 11.57 -46.16 57.05
C THR A 38 10.28 -45.93 57.83
N LEU A 39 10.41 -45.56 59.11
CA LEU A 39 9.29 -45.19 59.95
C LEU A 39 9.03 -43.69 59.78
N VAL A 40 7.84 -43.34 59.29
CA VAL A 40 7.42 -41.98 58.92
C VAL A 40 6.13 -41.61 59.66
N ASP A 41 5.88 -40.31 59.80
CA ASP A 41 4.59 -39.82 60.27
C ASP A 41 3.56 -39.99 59.13
N GLU A 42 2.69 -40.98 59.29
CA GLU A 42 1.66 -41.30 58.31
C GLU A 42 0.68 -40.13 58.13
N GLN A 43 0.31 -39.43 59.21
CA GLN A 43 -0.68 -38.36 59.16
C GLN A 43 -0.12 -37.15 58.38
N GLU A 44 1.13 -36.76 58.67
CA GLU A 44 1.78 -35.67 57.94
C GLU A 44 1.91 -35.96 56.44
N CYS A 45 2.32 -37.19 56.08
CA CYS A 45 2.45 -37.58 54.67
C CYS A 45 1.09 -37.59 53.95
N LEU A 46 0.04 -38.10 54.60
CA LEU A 46 -1.31 -38.14 54.03
C LEU A 46 -1.88 -36.73 53.84
N ASP A 47 -1.68 -35.83 54.81
CA ASP A 47 -2.14 -34.44 54.72
C ASP A 47 -1.47 -33.70 53.55
N ILE A 48 -0.18 -33.96 53.29
CA ILE A 48 0.53 -33.40 52.13
C ILE A 48 0.00 -33.98 50.82
N ILE A 49 -0.21 -35.30 50.76
CA ILE A 49 -0.79 -35.97 49.57
C ILE A 49 -2.19 -35.43 49.25
N ASP A 50 -3.02 -35.17 50.26
CA ASP A 50 -4.36 -34.60 50.06
C ASP A 50 -4.29 -33.17 49.54
N GLN A 51 -3.36 -32.35 50.02
CA GLN A 51 -3.11 -31.03 49.46
C GLN A 51 -2.63 -31.10 48.00
N MET A 52 -1.76 -32.06 47.66
CA MET A 52 -1.29 -32.29 46.29
C MET A 52 -2.43 -32.69 45.36
N ARG A 53 -3.37 -33.50 45.84
CA ARG A 53 -4.58 -33.92 45.09
C ARG A 53 -5.50 -32.74 44.78
N VAL A 54 -5.51 -31.71 45.61
CA VAL A 54 -6.28 -30.48 45.37
C VAL A 54 -5.55 -29.54 44.42
N ALA A 55 -4.22 -29.40 44.55
CA ALA A 55 -3.41 -28.50 43.74
C ALA A 55 -3.21 -28.98 42.28
N LEU A 56 -2.91 -30.27 42.08
CA LEU A 56 -2.56 -30.81 40.76
C LEU A 56 -3.65 -30.58 39.68
N PRO A 57 -4.96 -30.78 39.95
CA PRO A 57 -6.00 -30.54 38.96
C PRO A 57 -6.09 -29.08 38.50
N GLU A 58 -5.81 -28.11 39.39
CA GLU A 58 -5.82 -26.69 39.04
C GLU A 58 -4.64 -26.33 38.15
N GLU A 59 -3.44 -26.84 38.45
CA GLU A 59 -2.24 -26.68 37.60
C GLU A 59 -2.47 -27.23 36.18
N VAL A 60 -3.09 -28.40 36.08
CA VAL A 60 -3.43 -29.03 34.78
C VAL A 60 -4.49 -28.21 34.03
N LYS A 61 -5.50 -27.67 34.72
CA LYS A 61 -6.50 -26.78 34.10
C LYS A 61 -5.86 -25.50 33.58
N TYR A 62 -4.95 -24.90 34.37
CA TYR A 62 -4.21 -23.71 33.96
C TYR A 62 -3.37 -23.99 32.71
N ALA A 63 -2.58 -25.06 32.70
CA ALA A 63 -1.79 -25.45 31.53
C ALA A 63 -2.65 -25.64 30.27
N ARG A 64 -3.82 -26.28 30.41
CA ARG A 64 -4.78 -26.44 29.30
C ARG A 64 -5.32 -25.09 28.79
N ARG A 65 -5.63 -24.16 29.69
CA ARG A 65 -6.08 -22.80 29.31
C ARG A 65 -4.99 -22.05 28.54
N VAL A 66 -3.76 -22.05 29.05
CA VAL A 66 -2.62 -21.41 28.38
C VAL A 66 -2.39 -21.98 26.99
N LEU A 67 -2.49 -23.31 26.82
CA LEU A 67 -2.39 -23.94 25.50
C LEU A 67 -3.54 -23.50 24.56
N ALA A 68 -4.76 -23.43 25.05
CA ALA A 68 -5.90 -22.99 24.25
C ALA A 68 -5.79 -21.50 23.84
N GLU A 69 -5.36 -20.64 24.75
CA GLU A 69 -5.09 -19.22 24.49
C GLU A 69 -3.97 -19.03 23.46
N ARG A 70 -2.92 -19.84 23.55
CA ARG A 70 -1.83 -19.84 22.57
C ARG A 70 -2.33 -20.18 21.16
N GLU A 71 -3.15 -21.22 21.01
CA GLU A 71 -3.71 -21.59 19.71
C GLU A 71 -4.60 -20.49 19.14
N LEU A 72 -5.42 -19.87 19.99
CA LEU A 72 -6.27 -18.75 19.59
C LEU A 72 -5.43 -17.55 19.12
N LEU A 73 -4.40 -17.18 19.86
CA LEU A 73 -3.48 -16.09 19.50
C LEU A 73 -2.73 -16.38 18.19
N LEU A 74 -2.28 -17.62 17.98
CA LEU A 74 -1.62 -18.02 16.74
C LEU A 74 -2.56 -17.92 15.53
N ASN A 75 -3.82 -18.32 15.69
CA ASN A 75 -4.81 -18.21 14.62
C ASN A 75 -5.13 -16.74 14.31
N GLN A 76 -5.32 -15.90 15.32
CA GLN A 76 -5.52 -14.46 15.13
C GLN A 76 -4.33 -13.81 14.44
N ALA A 77 -3.10 -14.16 14.82
CA ALA A 77 -1.89 -13.65 14.19
C ALA A 77 -1.79 -14.05 12.71
N ARG A 78 -2.20 -15.29 12.36
CA ARG A 78 -2.25 -15.76 10.96
C ARG A 78 -3.29 -14.99 10.16
N GLU A 79 -4.51 -14.85 10.66
CA GLU A 79 -5.58 -14.10 9.99
C GLU A 79 -5.17 -12.64 9.75
N GLU A 80 -4.55 -12.01 10.75
CA GLU A 80 -4.06 -10.64 10.66
C GLU A 80 -2.91 -10.52 9.64
N ALA A 81 -1.96 -11.47 9.64
CA ALA A 81 -0.89 -11.50 8.65
C ALA A 81 -1.44 -11.62 7.22
N GLU A 82 -2.40 -12.53 6.99
CA GLU A 82 -3.04 -12.66 5.70
C GLU A 82 -3.80 -11.39 5.30
N ARG A 83 -4.48 -10.74 6.25
CA ARG A 83 -5.18 -9.48 6.01
C ARG A 83 -4.20 -8.37 5.59
N VAL A 84 -3.04 -8.29 6.24
CA VAL A 84 -1.98 -7.35 5.90
C VAL A 84 -1.45 -7.60 4.49
N VAL A 85 -1.16 -8.86 4.14
CA VAL A 85 -0.69 -9.25 2.80
C VAL A 85 -1.72 -8.87 1.73
N ARG A 86 -2.99 -9.26 1.91
CA ARG A 86 -4.07 -8.92 0.97
C ARG A 86 -4.22 -7.41 0.76
N ASN A 87 -4.13 -6.64 1.85
CA ASN A 87 -4.19 -5.17 1.75
C ASN A 87 -2.99 -4.58 1.02
N ALA A 88 -1.79 -5.14 1.21
CA ALA A 88 -0.59 -4.71 0.49
C ALA A 88 -0.70 -5.01 -1.01
N GLU A 89 -1.16 -6.20 -1.38
CA GLU A 89 -1.41 -6.59 -2.77
C GLU A 89 -2.43 -5.67 -3.45
N LEU A 90 -3.56 -5.39 -2.78
CA LEU A 90 -4.57 -4.47 -3.28
C LEU A 90 -4.05 -3.05 -3.50
N ARG A 91 -3.17 -2.55 -2.61
CA ARG A 91 -2.56 -1.23 -2.76
C ARG A 91 -1.56 -1.21 -3.91
N ALA A 92 -0.75 -2.25 -4.05
CA ALA A 92 0.20 -2.38 -5.15
C ALA A 92 -0.52 -2.42 -6.50
N ALA A 93 -1.61 -3.19 -6.62
CA ALA A 93 -2.42 -3.26 -7.83
C ALA A 93 -2.97 -1.88 -8.23
N ARG A 94 -3.54 -1.12 -7.27
CA ARG A 94 -4.02 0.25 -7.54
C ARG A 94 -2.92 1.20 -7.98
N MET A 95 -1.75 1.14 -7.34
CA MET A 95 -0.63 2.00 -7.71
C MET A 95 -0.14 1.74 -9.13
N VAL A 96 -0.11 0.46 -9.56
CA VAL A 96 0.23 0.11 -10.94
C VAL A 96 -0.83 0.62 -11.92
N GLU A 97 -2.11 0.46 -11.60
CA GLU A 97 -3.22 0.95 -12.42
C GLU A 97 -3.17 2.47 -12.57
N GLU A 98 -2.99 3.21 -11.47
CA GLU A 98 -2.81 4.67 -11.47
C GLU A 98 -1.60 5.09 -12.31
N HIS A 99 -0.47 4.40 -12.18
CA HIS A 99 0.73 4.72 -12.96
C HIS A 99 0.54 4.47 -14.46
N VAL A 100 -0.14 3.38 -14.84
CA VAL A 100 -0.49 3.12 -16.25
C VAL A 100 -1.40 4.22 -16.78
N LEU A 101 -2.45 4.59 -16.02
CA LEU A 101 -3.38 5.65 -16.40
C LEU A 101 -2.65 6.99 -16.61
N VAL A 102 -1.77 7.38 -15.70
CA VAL A 102 -0.99 8.62 -15.81
C VAL A 102 -0.08 8.60 -17.04
N ARG A 103 0.64 7.49 -17.29
CA ARG A 103 1.49 7.38 -18.48
C ARG A 103 0.70 7.45 -19.77
N THR A 104 -0.45 6.78 -19.84
CA THR A 104 -1.33 6.84 -21.02
C THR A 104 -1.90 8.25 -21.22
N ALA A 105 -2.31 8.92 -20.15
CA ALA A 105 -2.78 10.30 -20.20
C ALA A 105 -1.68 11.26 -20.71
N GLN A 106 -0.45 11.11 -20.22
CA GLN A 106 0.71 11.89 -20.69
C GLN A 106 1.01 11.64 -22.17
N ALA A 107 1.03 10.38 -22.61
CA ALA A 107 1.23 10.05 -24.02
C ALA A 107 0.13 10.66 -24.91
N ARG A 108 -1.12 10.60 -24.44
CA ARG A 108 -2.27 11.20 -25.14
C ARG A 108 -2.19 12.73 -25.20
N ALA A 109 -1.71 13.37 -24.14
CA ALA A 109 -1.50 14.81 -24.10
C ALA A 109 -0.47 15.24 -25.15
N ILE A 110 0.68 14.56 -25.22
CA ILE A 110 1.72 14.81 -26.23
C ILE A 110 1.15 14.63 -27.64
N GLU A 111 0.41 13.55 -27.91
CA GLU A 111 -0.24 13.35 -29.21
C GLU A 111 -1.22 14.47 -29.58
N ILE A 112 -1.93 15.03 -28.61
CA ILE A 112 -2.88 16.13 -28.84
C ILE A 112 -2.11 17.43 -29.13
N GLU A 113 -1.04 17.70 -28.38
CA GLU A 113 -0.17 18.86 -28.57
C GLU A 113 0.47 18.84 -29.96
N ASP A 114 1.07 17.71 -30.35
CA ASP A 114 1.68 17.54 -31.69
C ASP A 114 0.66 17.76 -32.81
N LYS A 115 -0.55 17.22 -32.66
CA LYS A 115 -1.63 17.41 -33.64
C LYS A 115 -2.11 18.86 -33.70
N ALA A 116 -2.20 19.52 -32.55
CA ALA A 116 -2.60 20.92 -32.49
C ALA A 116 -1.55 21.83 -33.14
N GLU A 117 -0.27 21.55 -32.92
CA GLU A 117 0.84 22.27 -33.56
C GLU A 117 0.83 22.08 -35.07
N GLN A 118 0.71 20.84 -35.55
CA GLN A 118 0.60 20.53 -36.98
C GLN A 118 -0.60 21.23 -37.64
N ALA A 119 -1.78 21.15 -37.02
CA ALA A 119 -2.97 21.83 -37.52
C ALA A 119 -2.78 23.36 -37.53
N GLY A 120 -2.11 23.92 -36.53
CA GLY A 120 -1.77 25.34 -36.45
C GLY A 120 -0.88 25.79 -37.62
N GLU A 121 0.18 25.04 -37.89
CA GLU A 121 1.09 25.30 -39.03
C GLU A 121 0.37 25.17 -40.37
N GLU A 122 -0.51 24.17 -40.52
CA GLU A 122 -1.32 24.01 -41.74
C GLU A 122 -2.26 25.20 -41.98
N ILE A 123 -2.98 25.63 -40.93
CA ILE A 123 -3.88 26.80 -41.00
C ILE A 123 -3.08 28.05 -41.36
N ARG A 124 -1.92 28.25 -40.75
CA ARG A 124 -1.05 29.40 -41.04
C ARG A 124 -0.59 29.39 -42.49
N ALA A 125 -0.09 28.25 -42.98
CA ALA A 125 0.33 28.10 -44.36
C ALA A 125 -0.83 28.33 -45.34
N GLU A 126 -2.03 27.85 -45.02
CA GLU A 126 -3.22 28.08 -45.83
C GLU A 126 -3.64 29.55 -45.87
N ALA A 127 -3.63 30.23 -44.71
CA ALA A 127 -3.93 31.65 -44.61
C ALA A 127 -2.92 32.50 -45.40
N GLU A 128 -1.63 32.17 -45.34
CA GLU A 128 -0.60 32.84 -46.13
C GLU A 128 -0.80 32.63 -47.65
N ARG A 129 -1.12 31.41 -48.07
CA ARG A 129 -1.47 31.12 -49.48
C ARG A 129 -2.69 31.90 -49.93
N TYR A 130 -3.72 31.99 -49.08
CA TYR A 130 -4.92 32.74 -49.37
C TYR A 130 -4.63 34.25 -49.50
N ALA A 131 -3.88 34.81 -48.55
CA ALA A 131 -3.49 36.22 -48.57
C ALA A 131 -2.70 36.57 -49.83
N ARG A 132 -1.71 35.74 -50.22
CA ARG A 132 -0.96 35.92 -51.47
C ARG A 132 -1.87 35.89 -52.71
N ARG A 133 -2.84 34.97 -52.76
CA ARG A 133 -3.79 34.88 -53.88
C ARG A 133 -4.70 36.10 -53.96
N VAL A 134 -5.17 36.60 -52.83
CA VAL A 134 -6.00 37.82 -52.78
C VAL A 134 -5.19 39.03 -53.23
N LEU A 135 -4.01 39.24 -52.63
CA LEU A 135 -3.12 40.35 -52.97
C LEU A 135 -2.68 40.31 -54.44
N GLY A 136 -2.36 39.13 -54.98
CA GLY A 136 -2.04 38.95 -56.40
C GLY A 136 -3.16 39.43 -57.32
N ARG A 137 -4.42 39.02 -57.04
CA ARG A 137 -5.58 39.50 -57.82
C ARG A 137 -5.79 41.01 -57.71
N VAL A 138 -5.50 41.61 -56.56
CA VAL A 138 -5.58 43.08 -56.41
C VAL A 138 -4.49 43.74 -57.24
N SER A 139 -3.25 43.24 -57.20
CA SER A 139 -2.14 43.75 -58.00
C SER A 139 -2.45 43.72 -59.50
N GLU A 140 -2.93 42.58 -60.01
CA GLU A 140 -3.29 42.43 -61.43
C GLU A 140 -4.36 43.45 -61.87
N ARG A 141 -5.38 43.69 -61.03
CA ARG A 141 -6.42 44.68 -61.30
C ARG A 141 -5.88 46.11 -61.32
N LEU A 142 -4.97 46.43 -60.40
CA LEU A 142 -4.32 47.75 -60.36
C LEU A 142 -3.43 47.96 -61.59
N ASP A 143 -2.67 46.94 -62.01
CA ASP A 143 -1.86 47.00 -63.22
C ASP A 143 -2.70 47.22 -64.48
N GLN A 144 -3.84 46.52 -64.58
CA GLN A 144 -4.81 46.74 -65.68
C GLN A 144 -5.37 48.16 -65.65
N ALA A 145 -5.81 48.66 -64.49
CA ALA A 145 -6.33 50.01 -64.36
C ALA A 145 -5.29 51.07 -64.73
N LEU A 146 -4.05 50.93 -64.24
CA LEU A 146 -2.93 51.80 -64.61
C LEU A 146 -2.61 51.72 -66.11
N GLY A 147 -2.67 50.54 -66.70
CA GLY A 147 -2.50 50.34 -68.15
C GLY A 147 -3.54 51.11 -68.97
N THR A 148 -4.81 51.07 -68.56
CA THR A 148 -5.89 51.83 -69.19
C THR A 148 -5.67 53.33 -69.06
N VAL A 149 -5.32 53.83 -67.87
CA VAL A 149 -5.02 55.26 -67.65
C VAL A 149 -3.86 55.73 -68.52
N LYS A 150 -2.75 54.98 -68.57
CA LYS A 150 -1.59 55.30 -69.41
C LYS A 150 -1.94 55.31 -70.90
N SER A 151 -2.78 54.38 -71.35
CA SER A 151 -3.22 54.31 -72.74
C SER A 151 -4.09 55.52 -73.10
N GLY A 152 -5.04 55.89 -72.23
CA GLY A 152 -5.86 57.09 -72.41
C GLY A 152 -5.05 58.39 -72.42
N LEU A 153 -4.02 58.52 -71.57
CA LEU A 153 -3.12 59.67 -71.59
C LEU A 153 -2.33 59.78 -72.91
N ARG A 154 -1.82 58.67 -73.45
CA ARG A 154 -1.11 58.66 -74.74
C ARG A 154 -2.00 59.08 -75.91
N GLU A 155 -3.28 58.71 -75.88
CA GLU A 155 -4.23 59.09 -76.92
C GLU A 155 -4.52 60.60 -76.91
N LEU A 156 -4.58 61.22 -75.72
CA LEU A 156 -4.68 62.67 -75.58
C LEU A 156 -3.40 63.40 -76.05
N ASP A 157 -2.22 62.90 -75.67
CA ASP A 157 -0.93 63.46 -76.13
C ASP A 157 -0.77 63.35 -77.66
N LEU A 158 -1.28 62.29 -78.29
CA LEU A 158 -1.27 62.10 -79.75
C LEU A 158 -2.33 62.93 -80.47
N GLY A 159 -3.46 63.23 -79.80
CA GLY A 159 -4.52 64.10 -80.31
C GLY A 159 -4.13 65.58 -80.40
N ASP A 160 -3.09 65.98 -79.66
CA ASP A 160 -2.57 67.36 -79.60
C ASP A 160 -1.42 67.62 -80.60
N LEU A 161 -1.10 66.65 -81.47
CA LEU A 161 -0.15 66.87 -82.56
C LEU A 161 -0.79 67.74 -83.66
N PRO A 162 -0.17 68.87 -84.03
CA PRO A 162 -0.74 69.78 -85.01
C PRO A 162 -0.85 69.08 -86.37
N ARG A 163 -2.08 68.97 -86.87
CA ARG A 163 -2.33 68.59 -88.25
C ARG A 163 -1.94 69.79 -89.11
N GLY A 164 -0.73 69.72 -89.69
CA GLY A 164 -0.28 70.62 -90.75
C GLY A 164 -1.14 70.51 -92.00
#